data_AF-A0A5K0X038-F1
#
_entry.id   AF-A0A5K0X038-F1
#
_cell.length_a   1.000
_cell.length_b   1.000
_cell.length_c   1.000
_cell.angle_alpha   90.00
_cell.angle_beta   90.00
_cell.angle_gamma   90.00
#
_symmetry.space_group_name_H-M   'P 1'
#
loop_
_entity.id
_entity.type
_entity.pdbx_description
1 polymer ?
#
loop_
_entity_poly.entity_id
_entity_poly.type
_entity_poly.pdbx_seq_one_letter_code
_entity_poly.pdbx_strand_id
1 'polypeptide(L)' 'DFPLGRTVFLAIQTLGIVFGDVGTSPLYTFNVMFNKAPIHGEEDVLGALSLVLYTLILIPLIKYVLVVLWANDNGE' A
#
# COMPACT_ATOMS: atom_id res chain seq x y z
N ASP A 1 -18.39 12.83 26.59
CA ASP A 1 -17.09 13.03 25.93
C ASP A 1 -16.40 11.70 25.71
N PHE A 2 -16.13 11.33 24.46
CA PHE A 2 -15.35 10.13 24.19
C PHE A 2 -13.92 10.34 24.74
N PRO A 3 -13.36 9.38 25.49
CA PRO A 3 -12.00 9.51 25.99
C PRO A 3 -11.05 9.63 24.79
N LEU A 4 -10.12 10.58 24.85
CA LEU A 4 -9.15 10.87 23.78
C LEU A 4 -8.47 9.58 23.28
N GLY A 5 -8.13 8.66 24.20
CA GLY A 5 -7.52 7.37 23.88
C GLY A 5 -8.38 6.46 23.01
N ARG A 6 -9.72 6.51 23.14
CA ARG A 6 -10.63 5.73 22.29
C ARG A 6 -10.72 6.33 20.88
N THR A 7 -10.72 7.65 20.75
CA THR A 7 -10.70 8.32 19.45
C THR A 7 -9.41 8.04 18.69
N VAL A 8 -8.26 8.14 19.37
CA VAL A 8 -6.95 7.83 18.76
C VAL A 8 -6.87 6.36 18.35
N PHE A 9 -7.35 5.44 19.18
CA PHE A 9 -7.40 4.02 18.84
C PHE A 9 -8.23 3.75 17.57
N LEU A 10 -9.43 4.33 17.50
CA LEU A 10 -10.30 4.21 16.33
C LEU A 10 -9.66 4.84 15.08
N ALA A 11 -9.01 5.99 15.21
CA ALA A 11 -8.31 6.66 14.10
C ALA A 11 -7.15 5.81 13.56
N ILE A 12 -6.33 5.21 14.42
CA ILE A 12 -5.26 4.29 13.99
C ILE A 12 -5.85 3.06 13.30
N GLN A 13 -6.97 2.53 13.81
CA GLN A 13 -7.63 1.37 13.24
C GLN A 13 -8.20 1.66 11.84
N THR A 14 -8.86 2.80 11.65
CA THR A 14 -9.39 3.21 10.34
C THR A 14 -8.26 3.49 9.34
N LEU A 15 -7.20 4.18 9.77
CA LEU A 15 -6.01 4.39 8.94
C LEU A 15 -5.37 3.05 8.52
N GLY A 16 -5.22 2.11 9.46
CA GLY A 16 -4.68 0.78 9.20
C GLY A 16 -5.49 0.00 8.17
N ILE A 17 -6.83 0.08 8.21
CA ILE A 17 -7.70 -0.58 7.22
C ILE A 17 -7.55 0.06 5.84
N VAL A 18 -7.59 1.41 5.76
CA VAL A 18 -7.50 2.13 4.48
C VAL A 18 -6.15 1.94 3.80
N PHE A 19 -5.04 2.08 4.54
CA PHE A 19 -3.70 1.85 3.99
C PHE A 19 -3.41 0.36 3.77
N GLY A 20 -4.03 -0.52 4.55
CA GLY A 20 -3.95 -1.97 4.36
C GLY A 20 -4.54 -2.40 3.02
N ASP A 21 -5.73 -1.89 2.66
CA ASP A 21 -6.41 -2.20 1.40
C ASP A 21 -5.55 -1.89 0.16
N VAL A 22 -4.84 -0.75 0.19
CA VAL A 22 -3.92 -0.32 -0.89
C VAL A 22 -2.81 -1.34 -1.15
N GLY A 23 -2.34 -2.04 -0.11
CA GLY A 23 -1.23 -2.98 -0.20
C GLY A 23 -1.63 -4.44 -0.46
N THR A 24 -2.90 -4.82 -0.28
CA THR A 24 -3.35 -6.21 -0.44
C THR A 24 -3.15 -6.73 -1.88
N SER A 25 -3.39 -5.89 -2.88
CA SER A 25 -3.37 -6.29 -4.30
C SER A 25 -1.95 -6.61 -4.81
N PRO A 26 -0.91 -5.79 -4.56
CA PRO A 26 0.47 -6.15 -4.90
C PRO A 26 0.96 -7.39 -4.13
N LEU A 27 0.62 -7.52 -2.84
CA LEU A 27 1.00 -8.68 -2.02
C LEU A 27 0.33 -9.97 -2.50
N TYR A 28 -0.93 -9.92 -2.90
CA TYR A 28 -1.61 -11.05 -3.52
C TYR A 28 -0.95 -11.44 -4.85
N THR A 29 -0.61 -10.45 -5.67
CA THR A 29 0.05 -10.66 -6.95
C THR A 29 1.43 -11.30 -6.79
N PHE A 30 2.19 -10.91 -5.75
CA PHE A 30 3.45 -11.56 -5.37
C PHE A 30 3.26 -13.06 -5.08
N ASN A 31 2.26 -13.41 -4.27
CA ASN A 31 1.97 -14.80 -3.95
C ASN A 31 1.55 -15.61 -5.19
N VAL A 32 0.74 -15.02 -6.07
CA VAL A 32 0.27 -15.67 -7.30
C VAL A 32 1.40 -15.86 -8.32
N MET A 33 2.37 -14.94 -8.40
CA MET A 33 3.52 -15.07 -9.31
C MET A 33 4.28 -16.38 -9.08
N PHE A 34 4.60 -16.70 -7.82
CA PHE A 34 5.33 -17.93 -7.50
C PHE A 34 4.49 -19.21 -7.63
N ASN A 35 3.17 -19.11 -7.60
CA ASN A 35 2.29 -20.24 -7.88
C ASN A 35 2.12 -20.51 -9.38
N LYS A 36 2.27 -19.48 -10.23
CA LYS A 36 2.05 -19.58 -11.68
C LYS A 36 3.33 -19.72 -12.50
N ALA A 37 4.47 -19.25 -12.00
CA ALA A 37 5.74 -19.30 -12.71
C ALA A 37 6.76 -20.16 -11.94
N PRO A 38 7.50 -21.07 -12.62
CA PRO A 38 8.61 -21.78 -12.00
C PRO A 38 9.72 -20.81 -11.63
N ILE A 39 10.23 -20.93 -10.40
CA ILE A 39 11.36 -20.15 -9.88
C ILE A 39 12.63 -20.84 -10.36
N HIS A 40 13.45 -20.14 -11.15
CA HIS A 40 14.69 -20.70 -11.70
C HIS A 40 15.92 -20.34 -10.83
N GLY A 41 15.86 -19.24 -10.08
CA GLY A 41 16.95 -18.79 -9.21
C GLY A 41 16.54 -17.74 -8.18
N GLU A 42 17.49 -17.34 -7.32
CA GLU A 42 17.28 -16.30 -6.29
C GLU A 42 17.00 -14.92 -6.90
N GLU A 43 17.49 -14.67 -8.12
CA GLU A 43 17.19 -13.47 -8.92
C GLU A 43 15.70 -13.25 -9.18
N ASP A 44 14.93 -14.31 -9.41
CA ASP A 44 13.49 -14.22 -9.67
C ASP A 44 12.74 -13.74 -8.42
N VAL A 45 13.16 -14.23 -7.25
CA VAL A 45 12.57 -13.86 -5.96
C VAL A 45 12.88 -12.40 -5.63
N LEU A 46 14.14 -11.99 -5.81
CA LEU A 46 14.55 -10.60 -5.59
C LEU A 46 13.90 -9.64 -6.60
N GLY A 47 13.74 -10.07 -7.86
CA GLY A 47 13.06 -9.31 -8.90
C GLY A 47 11.58 -9.11 -8.60
N ALA A 48 10.87 -10.18 -8.22
CA ALA A 48 9.47 -10.11 -7.83
C ALA A 48 9.27 -9.25 -6.57
N LEU A 49 10.15 -9.37 -5.57
CA LEU A 49 10.10 -8.58 -4.34
C LEU A 49 10.31 -7.09 -4.64
N SER A 50 11.29 -6.78 -5.49
CA SER A 50 11.56 -5.42 -5.95
C SER A 50 10.33 -4.81 -6.64
N LEU A 51 9.70 -5.53 -7.57
CA LEU A 51 8.47 -5.11 -8.26
C LEU A 51 7.34 -4.77 -7.29
N VAL A 52 7.13 -5.61 -6.28
CA VAL A 52 6.10 -5.38 -5.25
C VAL A 52 6.42 -4.16 -4.41
N LEU A 53 7.67 -4.03 -3.94
CA LEU A 53 8.11 -2.88 -3.16
C LEU A 53 7.98 -1.58 -3.96
N TYR A 54 8.43 -1.54 -5.22
CA TYR A 54 8.26 -0.38 -6.08
C TYR A 54 6.79 -0.06 -6.31
N THR A 55 5.92 -1.06 -6.49
CA THR A 55 4.48 -0.85 -6.65
C THR A 55 3.84 -0.26 -5.39
N LEU A 56 4.20 -0.78 -4.21
CA LEU A 56 3.72 -0.29 -2.91
C LEU A 56 4.18 1.14 -2.60
N ILE A 57 5.29 1.60 -3.20
CA ILE A 57 5.78 2.97 -3.03
C ILE A 57 5.18 3.88 -4.11
N LEU A 58 5.26 3.50 -5.40
CA LEU A 58 4.86 4.34 -6.53
C LEU A 58 3.34 4.59 -6.59
N ILE A 59 2.51 3.57 -6.36
CA ILE A 59 1.05 3.74 -6.45
C ILE A 59 0.55 4.79 -5.45
N PRO A 60 0.83 4.70 -4.13
CA PRO A 60 0.39 5.72 -3.20
C PRO A 60 1.11 7.06 -3.39
N LEU A 61 2.36 7.07 -3.85
CA LEU A 61 3.04 8.31 -4.22
C LEU A 61 2.28 9.05 -5.32
N ILE A 62 1.92 8.37 -6.42
CA ILE A 62 1.18 9.00 -7.51
C ILE A 62 -0.25 9.33 -7.06
N LYS A 63 -0.97 8.37 -6.49
CA LYS A 63 -2.39 8.50 -6.16
C LYS A 63 -2.67 9.47 -5.01
N TYR A 64 -1.88 9.44 -3.94
CA TYR A 64 -2.15 10.26 -2.76
C TYR A 64 -1.26 11.50 -2.72
N VAL A 65 0.04 11.38 -2.99
CA VAL A 65 0.91 12.56 -2.93
C VAL A 65 0.67 13.47 -4.14
N LEU A 66 0.63 12.93 -5.36
CA LEU A 66 0.40 13.79 -6.52
C LEU A 66 -1.08 14.13 -6.68
N VAL A 67 -2.01 13.18 -6.75
CA VAL A 67 -3.42 13.56 -7.02
C VAL A 67 -4.06 14.31 -5.85
N VAL A 68 -3.92 13.85 -4.60
CA VAL A 68 -4.62 14.51 -3.47
C VAL A 68 -3.94 15.81 -3.05
N LEU A 69 -2.59 15.87 -2.96
CA LEU A 69 -1.94 17.13 -2.57
C LEU A 69 -1.89 18.14 -3.72
N TRP A 70 -1.92 17.72 -4.98
CA TRP A 70 -1.96 18.64 -6.12
C TRP A 70 -3.39 19.10 -6.44
N ALA A 71 -4.40 18.27 -6.15
CA ALA A 71 -5.79 18.69 -6.15
C ALA A 71 -6.20 19.44 -4.86
N ASN A 72 -5.23 19.83 -4.01
CA ASN A 72 -5.46 20.76 -2.92
C ASN A 72 -5.74 22.15 -3.51
N ASP A 73 -7.00 22.35 -3.89
CA ASP A 73 -7.56 23.59 -4.38
C ASP A 73 -7.63 24.58 -3.21
N ASN A 74 -6.55 25.34 -3.01
CA ASN A 74 -6.46 26.64 -2.34
C ASN A 74 -7.39 27.03 -1.15
N GLY A 75 -7.95 26.07 -0.40
CA GLY A 75 -8.74 26.33 0.81
C GLY A 75 -10.26 26.21 0.66
N GLU A 76 -10.78 25.14 0.07
CA GLU A 76 -12.17 24.67 0.27
C GLU A 76 -12.25 23.27 0.87
#